data_AF-A0A8T6W735-F1
#
_entry.id   AF-A0A8T6W735-F1
#
_cell.length_a   1.000
_cell.length_b   1.000
_cell.length_c   1.000
_cell.angle_alpha   90.00
_cell.angle_beta   90.00
_cell.angle_gamma   90.00
#
_symmetry.space_group_name_H-M   'P 1'
#
loop_
_entity.id
_entity.type
_entity.pdbx_description
1 polymer ?
#
loop_
_entity_poly.entity_id
_entity_poly.type
_entity_poly.pdbx_seq_one_letter_code
_entity_poly.pdbx_strand_id
1 'polypeptide(L)'
;MDEAIHRLKKEGLVYPPYEKAVRGFYKHIVELEKEGRNGIWARFLKNVFAPMMAKKFEFVVGNPPWIRWGYLSKEYREATLDMWKNYGLFSLKGQAARLGGGEKDFSMLFTYATADHYLARNGKLGFLITQEVFKSKGAG
;
A
#
# COMPACT_ATOMS: atom_id res chain seq x y z
N MET A 1 -27.78 -15.61 -4.86
CA MET A 1 -26.71 -14.94 -5.64
C MET A 1 -27.32 -13.99 -6.66
N ASP A 2 -28.25 -14.45 -7.51
CA ASP A 2 -28.86 -13.60 -8.53
C ASP A 2 -29.72 -12.46 -7.96
N GLU A 3 -30.41 -12.69 -6.84
CA GLU A 3 -31.13 -11.63 -6.15
C GLU A 3 -30.19 -10.52 -5.63
N ALA A 4 -29.05 -10.89 -5.05
CA ALA A 4 -28.07 -9.93 -4.54
C ALA A 4 -27.46 -9.09 -5.68
N ILE A 5 -27.11 -9.72 -6.80
CA ILE A 5 -26.60 -9.01 -7.98
C ILE A 5 -27.68 -8.14 -8.61
N HIS A 6 -28.93 -8.60 -8.64
CA HIS A 6 -30.05 -7.80 -9.13
C HIS A 6 -30.25 -6.54 -8.28
N ARG A 7 -30.19 -6.65 -6.95
CA ARG A 7 -30.22 -5.49 -6.03
C ARG A 7 -29.04 -4.55 -6.28
N LEU A 8 -27.81 -5.08 -6.36
CA LEU A 8 -26.62 -4.24 -6.62
C LEU A 8 -26.67 -3.52 -7.97
N LYS A 9 -27.24 -4.16 -9.01
CA LYS A 9 -27.52 -3.52 -10.31
C LYS A 9 -28.54 -2.41 -10.19
N LYS A 10 -29.63 -2.64 -9.45
CA LYS A 10 -30.68 -1.63 -9.21
C LYS A 10 -30.14 -0.41 -8.48
N GLU A 11 -29.22 -0.60 -7.54
CA GLU A 11 -28.53 0.47 -6.80
C GLU A 11 -27.40 1.15 -7.62
N GLY A 12 -27.18 0.75 -8.87
CA GLY A 12 -26.12 1.32 -9.72
C GLY A 12 -24.69 0.93 -9.31
N LEU A 13 -24.52 -0.09 -8.46
CA LEU A 13 -23.22 -0.55 -7.95
C LEU A 13 -22.55 -1.59 -8.86
N VAL A 14 -23.21 -2.03 -9.93
CA VAL A 14 -22.68 -3.02 -10.89
C VAL A 14 -22.75 -2.43 -12.29
N TYR A 15 -21.58 -2.28 -12.90
CA TYR A 15 -21.45 -1.86 -14.29
C TYR A 15 -21.13 -3.06 -15.19
N PRO A 16 -21.62 -3.10 -16.45
CA PRO A 16 -21.46 -4.26 -17.34
C PRO A 16 -20.03 -4.79 -17.49
N PRO A 17 -18.98 -3.94 -17.57
CA PRO A 17 -17.59 -4.43 -17.67
C PRO A 17 -17.11 -5.19 -16.42
N TYR A 18 -17.73 -4.94 -15.26
CA TYR A 18 -17.25 -5.43 -13.96
C TYR A 18 -18.19 -6.45 -13.31
N GLU A 19 -19.28 -6.85 -13.97
CA GLU A 19 -20.27 -7.77 -13.37
C GLU A 19 -19.64 -9.09 -12.91
N LYS A 20 -18.74 -9.69 -13.71
CA LYS A 20 -18.06 -10.93 -13.35
C LYS A 20 -17.18 -10.76 -12.11
N ALA A 21 -16.50 -9.62 -12.01
CA ALA A 21 -15.65 -9.30 -10.85
C ALA A 21 -16.50 -9.11 -9.59
N VAL A 22 -17.61 -8.36 -9.68
CA VAL A 22 -18.52 -8.17 -8.53
C VAL A 22 -19.14 -9.49 -8.08
N ARG A 23 -19.54 -10.37 -9.02
CA ARG A 23 -20.03 -11.73 -8.71
C ARG A 23 -18.98 -12.56 -7.98
N GLY A 24 -17.74 -12.56 -8.49
CA GLY A 24 -16.63 -13.27 -7.87
C GLY A 24 -16.31 -12.75 -6.48
N PHE A 25 -16.30 -11.42 -6.30
CA PHE A 25 -16.08 -10.79 -5.00
C PHE A 25 -17.20 -11.14 -4.01
N TYR A 26 -18.46 -10.99 -4.39
CA TYR A 26 -19.61 -11.34 -3.54
C TYR A 26 -19.56 -12.80 -3.09
N LYS A 27 -19.17 -13.73 -3.97
CA LYS A 27 -19.03 -15.15 -3.63
C LYS A 27 -18.01 -15.36 -2.50
N HIS A 28 -16.84 -14.73 -2.59
CA HIS A 28 -15.82 -14.81 -1.53
C HIS A 28 -16.31 -14.23 -0.20
N ILE A 29 -17.06 -13.12 -0.23
CA ILE A 29 -17.65 -12.53 0.98
C ILE A 29 -18.61 -13.50 1.66
N VAL A 30 -19.47 -14.18 0.89
CA VAL A 30 -20.39 -15.19 1.42
C VAL A 30 -19.65 -16.40 1.99
N GLU A 31 -18.56 -16.83 1.37
CA GLU A 31 -17.72 -17.93 1.86
C GLU A 31 -17.07 -17.57 3.21
N LEU A 32 -16.47 -16.37 3.32
CA LEU A 32 -15.88 -15.88 4.57
C LEU A 32 -16.89 -15.77 5.72
N GLU A 33 -18.14 -15.39 5.41
CA GLU A 33 -19.21 -15.33 6.39
C GLU A 33 -19.61 -16.74 6.87
N LYS A 34 -19.74 -17.70 5.94
CA LYS A 34 -20.05 -19.11 6.27
C LYS A 34 -18.96 -19.77 7.10
N GLU A 35 -17.70 -19.39 6.90
CA GLU A 35 -16.55 -19.87 7.68
C GLU A 35 -16.53 -19.30 9.12
N GLY A 36 -17.46 -18.42 9.48
CA GLY A 36 -17.56 -17.89 10.84
C GLY A 36 -16.39 -16.98 11.21
N ARG A 37 -15.75 -16.34 10.22
CA ARG A 37 -14.56 -15.47 10.42
C ARG A 37 -14.89 -14.09 10.99
N ASN A 38 -15.75 -14.06 12.02
CA ASN A 38 -16.04 -12.97 12.96
C ASN A 38 -16.22 -11.55 12.37
N GLY A 39 -16.51 -11.43 11.06
CA GLY A 39 -16.75 -10.16 10.36
C GLY A 39 -15.55 -9.20 10.29
N ILE A 40 -14.37 -9.55 10.82
CA ILE A 40 -13.21 -8.65 10.87
C ILE A 40 -12.72 -8.31 9.45
N TRP A 41 -12.88 -9.22 8.51
CA TRP A 41 -12.58 -9.01 7.09
C TRP A 41 -13.31 -7.79 6.52
N ALA A 42 -14.54 -7.49 6.96
CA ALA A 42 -15.30 -6.34 6.49
C ALA A 42 -14.63 -5.03 6.88
N ARG A 43 -14.09 -4.97 8.10
CA ARG A 43 -13.33 -3.83 8.60
C ARG A 43 -12.01 -3.65 7.84
N PHE A 44 -11.31 -4.75 7.54
CA PHE A 44 -10.09 -4.68 6.73
C PHE A 44 -10.37 -4.18 5.31
N LEU A 45 -11.38 -4.73 4.63
CA LEU A 45 -11.77 -4.28 3.30
C LEU A 45 -12.13 -2.79 3.30
N LYS A 46 -12.98 -2.35 4.22
CA LYS A 46 -13.35 -0.94 4.35
C LYS A 46 -12.11 -0.04 4.49
N ASN A 47 -11.15 -0.44 5.32
CA ASN A 47 -9.93 0.34 5.55
C ASN A 47 -8.98 0.35 4.36
N VAL A 48 -8.89 -0.75 3.59
CA VAL A 48 -8.06 -0.82 2.38
C VAL A 48 -8.61 0.10 1.29
N PHE A 49 -9.94 0.18 1.14
CA PHE A 49 -10.57 1.03 0.12
C PHE A 49 -10.71 2.50 0.53
N ALA A 50 -10.75 2.81 1.83
CA ALA A 50 -10.97 4.18 2.30
C ALA A 50 -9.97 5.21 1.73
N PRO A 51 -8.65 4.95 1.69
CA PRO A 51 -7.69 5.87 1.08
C PRO A 51 -7.84 6.01 -0.43
N MET A 52 -8.26 4.95 -1.14
CA MET A 52 -8.45 5.00 -2.60
C MET A 52 -9.68 5.83 -3.00
N MET A 53 -10.69 5.90 -2.13
CA MET A 53 -11.89 6.71 -2.34
C MET A 53 -11.73 8.15 -1.83
N ALA A 54 -10.73 8.40 -0.99
CA ALA A 54 -10.43 9.73 -0.48
C ALA A 54 -9.55 10.52 -1.45
N LYS A 55 -9.69 11.85 -1.42
CA LYS A 55 -8.71 12.75 -2.04
C LYS A 55 -7.42 12.76 -1.21
N LYS A 56 -6.37 13.37 -1.76
CA LYS A 56 -5.15 13.69 -1.01
C LYS A 56 -5.46 14.56 0.22
N PHE A 57 -4.66 14.41 1.26
CA PHE A 57 -4.86 15.00 2.58
C PHE A 57 -3.87 16.12 2.85
N GLU A 58 -4.30 17.16 3.56
CA GLU A 58 -3.42 18.26 4.01
C GLU A 58 -2.46 17.83 5.11
N PHE A 59 -2.84 16.81 5.88
CA PHE A 59 -2.01 16.23 6.94
C PHE A 59 -2.00 14.72 6.82
N VAL A 60 -0.81 14.14 6.79
CA VAL A 60 -0.62 12.70 6.85
C VAL A 60 0.33 12.39 7.99
N VAL A 61 -0.10 11.52 8.92
CA VAL A 61 0.69 11.13 10.09
C VAL A 61 0.76 9.62 10.19
N GLY A 62 1.87 9.08 10.66
CA GLY A 62 2.05 7.64 10.71
C GLY A 62 3.36 7.17 11.34
N ASN A 63 3.44 5.85 11.52
CA ASN A 63 4.63 5.14 11.96
C ASN A 63 4.94 4.05 10.93
N PRO A 64 5.68 4.36 9.85
CA PRO A 64 6.01 3.36 8.83
C PRO A 64 6.79 2.18 9.41
N PRO A 65 6.71 0.98 8.81
CA PRO A 65 7.40 -0.19 9.34
C PRO A 65 8.91 -0.10 9.13
N TRP A 66 9.69 -0.49 10.14
CA TRP A 66 11.16 -0.38 10.15
C TRP A 66 11.81 -1.71 9.83
N ILE A 67 11.72 -2.11 8.56
CA ILE A 67 12.23 -3.40 8.08
C ILE A 67 13.31 -3.13 7.04
N ARG A 68 14.54 -3.58 7.29
CA ARG A 68 15.64 -3.43 6.31
C ARG A 68 15.35 -4.29 5.08
N TRP A 69 15.76 -3.81 3.90
CA TRP A 69 15.48 -4.49 2.64
C TRP A 69 15.88 -5.97 2.64
N GLY A 70 17.04 -6.33 3.21
CA GLY A 70 17.52 -7.70 3.29
C GLY A 70 16.68 -8.65 4.15
N TYR A 71 15.87 -8.11 5.07
CA TYR A 71 14.97 -8.89 5.93
C TYR A 71 13.56 -9.07 5.36
N LEU A 72 13.24 -8.44 4.22
CA LEU A 72 11.96 -8.65 3.55
C LEU A 72 11.92 -10.03 2.91
N SER A 73 10.74 -10.68 2.96
CA SER A 73 10.51 -11.92 2.23
C SER A 73 10.76 -11.71 0.73
N LYS A 74 11.07 -12.79 0.02
CA LYS A 74 11.34 -12.72 -1.42
C LYS A 74 10.12 -12.15 -2.17
N GLU A 75 8.93 -12.60 -1.79
CA GLU A 75 7.65 -12.21 -2.38
C GLU A 75 7.40 -10.71 -2.21
N TYR A 76 7.67 -10.16 -1.02
CA TYR A 76 7.53 -8.72 -0.76
C TYR A 76 8.55 -7.89 -1.53
N ARG A 77 9.79 -8.37 -1.64
CA ARG A 77 10.82 -7.71 -2.44
C ARG A 77 10.42 -7.65 -3.90
N GLU A 78 9.95 -8.76 -4.46
CA GLU A 78 9.49 -8.85 -5.84
C GLU A 78 8.26 -7.96 -6.09
N ALA A 79 7.27 -8.02 -5.20
CA ALA A 79 6.03 -7.24 -5.33
C ALA A 79 6.25 -5.72 -5.25
N THR A 80 7.28 -5.26 -4.53
CA THR A 80 7.57 -3.83 -4.36
C THR A 80 8.71 -3.32 -5.25
N LEU A 81 9.47 -4.21 -5.90
CA LEU A 81 10.73 -3.93 -6.58
C LEU A 81 10.67 -2.72 -7.51
N ASP A 82 9.61 -2.62 -8.30
CA ASP A 82 9.46 -1.54 -9.26
C ASP A 82 9.19 -0.19 -8.59
N MET A 83 8.49 -0.18 -7.45
CA MET A 83 8.33 1.06 -6.67
C MET A 83 9.69 1.56 -6.15
N TRP A 84 10.54 0.67 -5.64
CA TRP A 84 11.89 1.03 -5.20
C TRP A 84 12.73 1.63 -6.33
N LYS A 85 12.62 1.09 -7.55
CA LYS A 85 13.30 1.63 -8.72
C LYS A 85 12.73 3.00 -9.10
N ASN A 86 11.40 3.11 -9.18
CA ASN A 86 10.71 4.32 -9.61
C ASN A 86 10.97 5.50 -8.66
N TYR A 87 11.06 5.24 -7.36
CA TYR A 87 11.41 6.27 -6.36
C TYR A 87 12.93 6.47 -6.20
N GLY A 88 13.77 5.86 -7.05
CA GLY A 88 15.24 6.03 -6.97
C GLY A 88 15.88 5.42 -5.72
N LEU A 89 15.12 4.62 -4.96
CA LEU A 89 15.61 3.93 -3.76
C LEU A 89 16.54 2.75 -4.12
N PHE A 90 16.71 2.42 -5.40
CA PHE A 90 17.86 1.65 -5.90
C PHE A 90 18.92 2.57 -6.53
N SER A 91 19.57 3.39 -5.71
CA SER A 91 20.85 3.98 -6.06
C SER A 91 21.94 3.10 -5.48
N LEU A 92 22.73 2.48 -6.37
CA LEU A 92 24.20 2.33 -6.33
C LEU A 92 24.60 1.32 -7.42
N LYS A 93 25.11 1.82 -8.55
CA LYS A 93 25.92 1.01 -9.48
C LYS A 93 27.39 1.11 -9.06
N GLY A 94 28.13 0.01 -9.15
CA GLY A 94 29.59 -0.01 -8.99
C GLY A 94 30.10 -0.11 -7.54
N GLN A 95 31.35 0.32 -7.32
CA GLN A 95 32.12 0.13 -6.07
C GLN A 95 31.48 0.76 -4.81
N ALA A 96 30.63 1.77 -4.95
CA ALA A 96 29.99 2.45 -3.82
C ALA A 96 28.91 1.59 -3.11
N ALA A 97 28.32 0.59 -3.78
CA ALA A 97 27.48 -0.42 -3.15
C ALA A 97 28.27 -1.32 -2.19
N ARG A 98 29.59 -1.46 -2.40
CA ARG A 98 30.46 -2.40 -1.68
C ARG A 98 31.08 -1.82 -0.42
N LEU A 99 30.96 -0.51 -0.18
CA LEU A 99 31.72 0.22 0.84
C LEU A 99 30.88 1.01 1.86
N GLY A 100 29.57 0.77 1.94
CA GLY A 100 28.76 1.27 3.08
C GLY A 100 27.73 2.36 2.75
N GLY A 101 27.08 2.28 1.59
CA GLY A 101 25.77 2.92 1.46
C GLY A 101 24.81 2.26 2.44
N GLY A 102 24.37 2.98 3.48
CA GLY A 102 23.47 2.46 4.51
C GLY A 102 22.30 1.70 3.90
N GLU A 103 22.05 0.50 4.39
CA GLU A 103 20.99 -0.35 3.85
C GLU A 103 19.65 0.37 4.00
N LYS A 104 18.99 0.64 2.88
CA LYS A 104 17.69 1.29 2.86
C LYS A 104 16.66 0.38 3.53
N ASP A 105 15.76 0.99 4.28
CA ASP A 105 14.67 0.28 4.94
C ASP A 105 13.32 0.59 4.28
N PHE A 106 12.34 -0.26 4.54
CA PHE A 106 10.99 -0.17 4.00
C PHE A 106 10.28 1.11 4.41
N SER A 107 10.73 1.77 5.50
CA SER A 107 10.14 3.03 5.94
C SER A 107 10.41 4.16 4.95
N MET A 108 11.53 4.11 4.23
CA MET A 108 11.81 5.03 3.12
C MET A 108 10.80 4.84 2.00
N LEU A 109 10.61 3.61 1.50
CA LEU A 109 9.62 3.35 0.45
C LEU A 109 8.22 3.79 0.88
N PHE A 110 7.84 3.47 2.12
CA PHE A 110 6.55 3.85 2.67
C PHE A 110 6.36 5.37 2.72
N THR A 111 7.41 6.12 3.06
CA THR A 111 7.42 7.58 3.10
C THR A 111 7.18 8.18 1.71
N TYR A 112 7.92 7.72 0.70
CA TYR A 112 7.78 8.20 -0.68
C TYR A 112 6.40 7.88 -1.24
N ALA A 113 5.97 6.62 -1.12
CA ALA A 113 4.65 6.19 -1.58
C ALA A 113 3.53 6.96 -0.87
N THR A 114 3.67 7.24 0.43
CA THR A 114 2.67 8.00 1.18
C THR A 114 2.59 9.45 0.71
N ALA A 115 3.74 10.10 0.52
CA ALA A 115 3.77 11.47 0.03
C ALA A 115 3.16 11.57 -1.38
N ASP A 116 3.51 10.62 -2.26
CA ASP A 116 3.06 10.61 -3.65
C ASP A 116 1.56 10.35 -3.77
N HIS A 117 1.03 9.32 -3.09
CA HIS A 117 -0.37 8.93 -3.24
C HIS A 117 -1.33 9.72 -2.35
N TYR A 118 -0.91 10.12 -1.15
CA TYR A 118 -1.85 10.61 -0.12
C TYR A 118 -1.63 12.05 0.31
N LEU A 119 -0.44 12.64 0.14
CA LEU A 119 -0.20 14.02 0.59
C LEU A 119 -0.62 15.05 -0.46
N ALA A 120 -1.45 16.01 -0.06
CA ALA A 120 -1.85 17.12 -0.90
C ALA A 120 -0.66 18.06 -1.17
N ARG A 121 -0.74 18.84 -2.24
CA ARG A 121 0.26 19.88 -2.52
C ARG A 121 0.28 20.86 -1.34
N ASN A 122 1.48 21.16 -0.82
CA ASN A 122 1.70 21.97 0.38
C ASN A 122 1.17 21.36 1.71
N GLY A 123 0.79 20.08 1.70
CA GLY A 123 0.43 19.36 2.92
C GLY A 123 1.64 19.06 3.81
N LYS A 124 1.38 18.60 5.03
CA LYS A 124 2.40 18.23 6.02
C LYS A 124 2.41 16.73 6.27
N LEU A 125 3.58 16.12 6.18
CA LEU A 125 3.83 14.72 6.52
C LEU A 125 4.55 14.65 7.87
N GLY A 126 3.98 13.93 8.83
CA GLY A 126 4.55 13.73 10.16
C GLY A 126 4.73 12.24 10.48
N PHE A 127 5.92 11.72 10.26
CA PHE A 127 6.23 10.30 10.50
C PHE A 127 7.17 10.09 11.68
N LEU A 128 6.86 9.09 12.50
CA LEU A 128 7.82 8.50 13.43
C LEU A 128 8.72 7.55 12.61
N ILE A 129 9.95 7.96 12.34
CA ILE A 129 10.82 7.30 11.36
C ILE A 129 12.20 7.00 11.94
N THR A 130 12.89 6.01 11.38
CA THR A 130 14.24 5.64 11.80
C THR A 130 15.22 6.75 11.47
N GLN A 131 16.26 6.90 12.29
CA GLN A 131 17.35 7.84 12.02
C GLN A 131 18.13 7.47 10.75
N GLU A 132 18.11 6.19 10.35
CA GLU A 132 18.81 5.68 9.16
C GLU A 132 18.32 6.35 7.87
N VAL A 133 17.06 6.80 7.84
CA VAL A 133 16.52 7.61 6.73
C VAL A 133 17.35 8.87 6.48
N PHE A 134 17.91 9.47 7.53
CA PHE A 134 18.70 10.71 7.44
C PHE A 134 20.22 10.48 7.38
N LYS A 135 20.69 9.26 7.65
CA LYS A 135 22.14 8.94 7.70
C LYS A 135 22.72 8.47 6.37
N SER A 136 21.89 8.23 5.35
CA SER A 136 22.39 7.86 4.03
C SER A 136 23.07 9.07 3.36
N LYS A 137 24.41 9.15 3.44
CA LYS A 137 25.18 10.08 2.60
C LYS A 137 24.93 9.71 1.12
N GLY A 138 24.17 10.54 0.42
CA GLY A 138 23.98 10.47 -1.04
C GLY A 138 22.62 9.97 -1.56
N ALA A 139 21.52 10.11 -0.81
CA ALA A 139 20.18 9.75 -1.28
C ALA A 139 19.13 10.86 -1.12
N GLY A 140 19.49 12.10 -1.49
CA GLY A 140 18.58 13.21 -1.70
C GLY A 140 18.99 13.96 -2.96
#